data_AF-A0A1Q8JZC5-F1
#
_entry.id   AF-A0A1Q8JZC5-F1
#
_cell.length_a   1.000
_cell.length_b   1.000
_cell.length_c   1.000
_cell.angle_alpha   90.00
_cell.angle_beta   90.00
_cell.angle_gamma   90.00
#
_symmetry.space_group_name_H-M   'P 1'
#
loop_
_entity.id
_entity.type
_entity.pdbx_description
1 polymer ?
#
loop_
_entity_poly.entity_id
_entity_poly.type
_entity_poly.pdbx_seq_one_letter_code
_entity_poly.pdbx_strand_id
1 'polypeptide(L)' 'MDLTQANHKALATWRLDTAVTLGRTRLTTQDVLRAAVDVLLADEATARRVRIRLEEIQDAEER' A
#
# COMPACT_ATOMS: atom_id res chain seq x y z
N MET A 1 4.35 8.32 -10.44
CA MET A 1 3.70 9.35 -9.62
C MET A 1 4.00 9.05 -8.16
N ASP A 2 4.44 10.02 -7.38
CA ASP A 2 4.56 9.87 -5.92
C ASP A 2 3.17 9.81 -5.26
N LEU A 3 3.09 9.24 -4.05
CA LEU A 3 1.83 9.23 -3.29
C LEU A 3 1.34 10.68 -3.11
N THR A 4 0.04 10.90 -3.28
CA THR A 4 -0.55 12.20 -2.92
C THR A 4 -0.32 12.50 -1.44
N GLN A 5 -0.33 13.77 -1.06
CA GLN A 5 -0.18 14.16 0.35
C GLN A 5 -1.24 13.50 1.25
N ALA A 6 -2.47 13.33 0.74
CA ALA A 6 -3.54 12.62 1.41
C ALA A 6 -3.19 11.14 1.65
N ASN A 7 -2.66 10.45 0.63
CA ASN A 7 -2.23 9.06 0.75
C ASN A 7 -1.04 8.91 1.71
N HIS A 8 -0.09 9.84 1.70
CA HIS A 8 1.00 9.87 2.67
C HIS A 8 0.50 9.98 4.11
N LYS A 9 -0.46 10.87 4.37
CA LYS A 9 -1.05 11.04 5.70
C LYS A 9 -1.84 9.80 6.13
N ALA A 10 -2.66 9.24 5.24
CA ALA A 10 -3.42 8.02 5.51
C ALA A 10 -2.49 6.84 5.84
N LEU A 11 -1.41 6.65 5.07
CA LEU A 11 -0.42 5.62 5.31
C LEU A 11 0.37 5.85 6.61
N ALA A 12 0.63 7.10 6.99
CA ALA A 12 1.26 7.41 8.27
C ALA A 12 0.36 7.04 9.46
N THR A 13 -0.92 7.40 9.42
CA THR A 13 -1.89 7.02 10.45
C THR A 13 -2.02 5.50 10.55
N TRP A 14 -2.23 4.83 9.43
CA TRP A 14 -2.40 3.38 9.42
C TRP A 14 -1.19 2.63 10.00
N ARG A 15 0.04 3.08 9.69
CA ARG A 15 1.26 2.48 10.25
C ARG A 15 1.38 2.65 11.76
N LEU A 16 0.93 3.78 12.30
CA LEU A 16 0.95 4.02 13.74
C LEU A 16 0.00 3.06 14.45
N ASP A 17 -1.27 3.00 14.00
CA ASP A 17 -2.27 2.08 14.56
C ASP A 17 -1.81 0.62 14.46
N THR A 18 -1.30 0.23 13.30
CA THR A 18 -0.83 -1.15 13.09
C THR A 18 0.38 -1.47 13.96
N ALA A 19 1.29 -0.51 14.19
CA ALA A 19 2.41 -0.72 15.11
C ALA A 19 1.91 -0.98 16.53
N VAL A 20 0.92 -0.21 17.00
CA VAL A 20 0.27 -0.43 18.30
C VAL A 20 -0.39 -1.81 18.37
N THR A 21 -1.17 -2.19 17.36
CA THR A 21 -1.84 -3.50 17.31
C THR A 21 -0.84 -4.66 17.33
N LEU A 22 0.31 -4.52 16.66
CA LEU A 22 1.35 -5.54 16.61
C LEU A 22 2.30 -5.50 17.82
N GLY A 23 2.09 -4.61 18.80
CA GLY A 23 2.98 -4.43 19.95
C GLY A 23 4.39 -3.94 19.56
N ARG A 24 4.51 -3.26 18.41
CA ARG A 24 5.77 -2.73 17.89
C ARG A 24 5.88 -1.24 18.17
N THR A 25 7.10 -0.79 18.45
CA THR A 25 7.38 0.64 18.64
C THR A 25 7.15 1.46 17.36
N ARG A 26 7.41 0.87 16.18
CA ARG A 26 7.26 1.56 14.89
C ARG A 26 7.11 0.57 13.73
N LEU A 27 6.41 1.01 12.69
CA LEU A 27 6.45 0.43 11.35
C LEU A 27 6.94 1.46 10.34
N THR A 28 7.92 1.10 9.53
CA THR A 28 8.42 1.96 8.44
C THR A 28 7.62 1.74 7.16
N THR A 29 7.72 2.66 6.20
CA THR A 29 7.13 2.42 4.87
C THR A 29 7.73 1.18 4.19
N GLN A 30 9.02 0.93 4.39
CA GLN A 30 9.70 -0.24 3.83
C GLN A 30 9.18 -1.56 4.41
N ASP A 31 8.86 -1.60 5.72
CA ASP A 31 8.23 -2.78 6.33
C ASP A 31 6.89 -3.10 5.67
N VAL A 32 6.08 -2.07 5.43
CA VAL A 32 4.78 -2.19 4.77
C VAL A 32 4.95 -2.66 3.33
N LEU A 33 5.87 -2.04 2.58
CA LEU A 33 6.13 -2.41 1.19
C LEU A 33 6.60 -3.87 1.07
N ARG A 34 7.51 -4.31 1.94
CA ARG A 34 7.97 -5.70 1.96
C ARG A 34 6.81 -6.66 2.18
N ALA A 35 6.02 -6.44 3.23
CA ALA A 35 4.88 -7.31 3.53
C ALA A 35 3.82 -7.28 2.42
N ALA A 36 3.56 -6.11 1.84
CA ALA A 36 2.61 -5.97 0.73
C ALA A 36 3.08 -6.70 -0.52
N VAL A 37 4.38 -6.66 -0.85
CA VAL A 37 4.97 -7.41 -1.96
C VAL A 37 4.90 -8.91 -1.71
N ASP A 38 5.22 -9.37 -0.49
CA ASP A 38 5.13 -10.80 -0.15
C ASP A 38 3.69 -11.32 -0.34
N VAL A 39 2.69 -10.58 0.13
CA VAL A 39 1.26 -10.93 -0.07
C VAL A 39 0.87 -10.87 -1.54
N LEU A 40 1.32 -9.84 -2.26
CA LEU A 40 1.05 -9.66 -3.68
C LEU A 40 1.55 -10.84 -4.51
N LEU A 41 2.76 -11.33 -4.22
CA LEU A 41 3.38 -12.43 -4.96
C LEU A 41 2.85 -13.81 -4.55
N ALA A 42 2.27 -13.93 -3.35
CA ALA A 42 1.72 -15.19 -2.85
C ALA A 42 0.23 -15.40 -3.18
N ASP A 43 -0.54 -14.33 -3.46
CA ASP A 43 -1.98 -14.39 -3.70
C ASP A 43 -2.39 -13.77 -5.05
N GLU A 44 -2.76 -14.63 -5.99
CA GLU A 44 -3.19 -14.25 -7.34
C GLU A 44 -4.44 -13.35 -7.32
N ALA A 45 -5.35 -13.50 -6.35
CA ALA A 45 -6.51 -12.64 -6.25
C ALA A 45 -6.09 -11.20 -5.90
N THR A 46 -5.14 -11.05 -4.98
CA THR A 46 -4.52 -9.75 -4.67
C THR A 46 -3.78 -9.18 -5.88
N ALA A 47 -2.98 -10.00 -6.60
CA ALA A 47 -2.30 -9.57 -7.81
C ALA A 47 -3.26 -9.06 -8.90
N ARG A 48 -4.39 -9.76 -9.10
CA ARG A 48 -5.44 -9.32 -10.03
C ARG A 48 -6.03 -7.97 -9.63
N ARG A 49 -6.34 -7.75 -8.36
CA ARG A 49 -6.88 -6.46 -7.88
C ARG A 49 -5.88 -5.32 -8.11
N VAL A 50 -4.59 -5.57 -7.87
CA VAL A 50 -3.55 -4.56 -8.11
C VAL A 50 -3.43 -4.22 -9.60
N ARG A 51 -3.48 -5.23 -10.49
CA ARG A 51 -3.48 -4.99 -11.95
C ARG A 51 -4.65 -4.13 -12.40
N ILE A 52 -5.88 -4.46 -11.99
CA ILE A 52 -7.07 -3.65 -12.31
C ILE A 52 -6.89 -2.21 -11.83
N ARG A 53 -6.38 -2.01 -10.62
CA ARG A 53 -6.18 -0.65 -10.08
C ARG A 53 -5.11 0.13 -10.85
N LEU A 54 -4.07 -0.53 -11.35
CA LEU A 54 -3.05 0.11 -12.19
C LEU A 54 -3.63 0.54 -13.54
N GLU A 55 -4.46 -0.30 -14.17
CA GLU A 55 -5.18 0.04 -15.41
C GLU A 55 -6.06 1.28 -15.21
N GLU A 56 -6.86 1.33 -14.13
CA GLU A 56 -7.70 2.50 -13.81
C GLU A 56 -6.90 3.80 -13.61
N ILE A 57 -5.67 3.71 -13.08
CA ILE A 57 -4.81 4.87 -12.88
C ILE A 57 -4.27 5.35 -14.23
N GLN A 58 -3.80 4.44 -15.08
CA GLN A 58 -3.32 4.77 -16.43
C GLN A 58 -4.43 5.42 -17.26
N ASP A 59 -5.62 4.84 -17.26
CA ASP A 59 -6.79 5.38 -17.96
C ASP A 59 -7.19 6.78 -17.49
N ALA A 60 -6.93 7.10 -16.21
CA ALA A 60 -7.21 8.42 -15.64
C ALA A 60 -6.13 9.46 -15.98
N GLU A 61 -4.89 9.05 -16.23
CA GLU A 61 -3.78 9.92 -16.62
C GLU A 61 -3.79 10.26 -18.13
N GLU A 62 -4.40 9.40 -18.96
CA GLU A 62 -4.50 9.59 -20.43
C GLU A 62 -5.70 10.45 -20.88
N ARG A 63 -6.58 10.85 -19.96
CA ARG A 63 -7.77 11.70 -20.21
C ARG A 63 -7.55 13.16 -19.82
#